data_AF-A0A7X5AS81-F1
#
_entry.id   AF-A0A7X5AS81-F1
#
_cell.length_a   1.000
_cell.length_b   1.000
_cell.length_c   1.000
_cell.angle_alpha   90.00
_cell.angle_beta   90.00
_cell.angle_gamma   90.00
#
_symmetry.space_group_name_H-M   'P 1'
#
loop_
_entity.id
_entity.type
_entity.pdbx_description
1 polymer ?
#
loop_
_entity_poly.entity_id
_entity_poly.type
_entity_poly.pdbx_seq_one_letter_code
_entity_poly.pdbx_strand_id
1 'polypeptide(L)' 'MTTSTSPKKCAANPTGAAVRFPSSQLYVWLKHDIRASLALAAEYRRAGEREVSFQFLNDANLVRAELNQRMGWA' A
#
# COMPACT_ATOMS: atom_id res chain seq x y z
N MET A 1 -22.45 57.65 -0.62
CA MET A 1 -21.96 56.51 0.18
C MET A 1 -22.52 55.24 -0.43
N THR A 2 -21.70 54.48 -1.16
CA THR A 2 -22.12 53.26 -1.87
C THR A 2 -21.72 52.04 -1.05
N THR A 3 -22.70 51.33 -0.47
CA THR A 3 -22.48 50.05 0.21
C THR A 3 -22.41 48.94 -0.83
N SER A 4 -21.19 48.52 -1.16
CA SER A 4 -20.89 47.35 -1.97
C SER A 4 -21.14 46.08 -1.16
N THR A 5 -22.26 45.41 -1.39
CA THR A 5 -22.56 44.10 -0.81
C THR A 5 -21.82 43.03 -1.62
N SER A 6 -20.64 42.62 -1.12
CA SER A 6 -19.89 41.50 -1.68
C SER A 6 -20.72 40.20 -1.62
N PRO A 7 -20.77 39.38 -2.69
CA PRO A 7 -21.47 38.11 -2.64
C PRO A 7 -20.70 37.14 -1.74
N LYS A 8 -21.37 36.59 -0.71
CA LYS A 8 -20.88 35.45 0.08
C LYS A 8 -20.55 34.32 -0.90
N LYS A 9 -19.26 34.09 -1.17
CA LYS A 9 -18.81 32.82 -1.74
C LYS A 9 -19.22 31.74 -0.74
N CYS A 10 -20.21 30.94 -1.11
CA CYS A 10 -20.48 29.68 -0.44
C CYS A 10 -19.16 28.90 -0.47
N ALA A 11 -18.55 28.71 0.69
CA ALA A 11 -17.41 27.83 0.83
C ALA A 11 -17.92 26.44 0.39
N ALA A 12 -17.53 26.02 -0.81
CA ALA A 12 -17.65 24.64 -1.21
C ALA A 12 -16.81 23.86 -0.20
N ASN A 13 -17.51 23.21 0.73
CA ASN A 13 -16.91 22.28 1.67
C ASN A 13 -16.13 21.29 0.80
N PRO A 14 -14.80 21.16 0.90
CA PRO A 14 -14.08 20.12 0.18
C PRO A 14 -14.33 18.82 0.94
N THR A 15 -15.58 18.37 0.98
CA THR A 15 -15.93 16.98 1.34
C THR A 15 -15.70 16.08 0.12
N GLY A 16 -14.58 16.32 -0.55
CA GLY A 16 -13.84 15.28 -1.23
C GLY A 16 -12.59 15.12 -0.38
N ALA A 17 -12.71 14.43 0.76
CA ALA A 17 -11.53 13.79 1.32
C ALA A 17 -11.05 12.88 0.19
N ALA A 18 -10.06 13.36 -0.58
CA ALA A 18 -9.28 12.49 -1.44
C ALA A 18 -8.96 11.33 -0.52
N VAL A 19 -9.50 10.15 -0.86
CA VAL A 19 -9.15 8.91 -0.18
C VAL A 19 -7.64 8.88 -0.31
N ARG A 20 -6.95 9.36 0.73
CA ARG A 20 -5.51 9.35 0.81
C ARG A 20 -5.23 7.88 0.87
N PHE A 21 -4.96 7.29 -0.31
CA PHE A 21 -4.45 5.94 -0.42
C PHE A 21 -3.42 5.79 0.69
N PRO A 22 -3.52 4.75 1.53
CA PRO A 22 -2.60 4.59 2.64
C PRO A 22 -1.18 4.57 2.08
N SER A 23 -0.51 5.72 2.21
CA SER A 23 0.83 6.12 1.75
C SER A 23 1.42 5.32 0.58
N SER A 24 1.71 5.98 -0.54
CA SER A 24 2.60 5.45 -1.60
C SER A 24 3.84 4.76 -1.03
N GLN A 25 4.36 5.26 0.10
CA GLN A 25 5.47 4.69 0.84
C GLN A 25 5.20 3.28 1.42
N LEU A 26 4.05 3.04 2.07
CA LEU A 26 3.70 1.71 2.56
C LEU A 26 3.54 0.71 1.42
N TYR A 27 2.88 1.11 0.33
CA TYR A 27 2.78 0.26 -0.88
C TYR A 27 4.18 -0.14 -1.38
N VAL A 28 5.10 0.82 -1.44
CA VAL A 28 6.50 0.57 -1.85
C VAL A 28 7.19 -0.40 -0.89
N TRP A 29 7.02 -0.25 0.42
CA TRP A 29 7.61 -1.14 1.42
C TRP A 29 7.05 -2.56 1.32
N LEU A 30 5.73 -2.74 1.30
CA LEU A 30 5.12 -4.08 1.17
C LEU A 30 5.56 -4.77 -0.14
N LYS A 31 5.67 -4.02 -1.24
CA LYS A 31 6.18 -4.55 -2.50
C LYS A 31 7.65 -4.92 -2.43
N HIS A 32 8.45 -4.16 -1.69
CA HIS A 32 9.86 -4.46 -1.44
C HIS A 32 10.00 -5.75 -0.62
N ASP A 33 9.21 -5.91 0.42
CA ASP A 33 9.24 -7.09 1.29
C ASP A 33 8.85 -8.36 0.53
N ILE A 34 7.79 -8.31 -0.30
CA ILE A 34 7.42 -9.43 -1.18
C ILE A 34 8.60 -9.84 -2.07
N ARG A 35 9.31 -8.87 -2.65
CA ARG A 35 10.47 -9.16 -3.52
C ARG A 35 11.63 -9.76 -2.75
N ALA A 36 11.91 -9.25 -1.55
CA ALA A 36 12.96 -9.76 -0.68
C ALA A 36 12.68 -11.21 -0.26
N SER A 37 11.46 -11.52 0.16
CA SER A 37 11.05 -12.88 0.51
C SER A 37 11.16 -13.83 -0.68
N LEU A 38 10.76 -13.41 -1.89
CA LEU A 38 10.92 -14.24 -3.09
C LEU A 38 12.40 -14.49 -3.46
N ALA A 39 13.27 -13.50 -3.25
CA ALA A 39 14.71 -13.65 -3.47
C ALA A 39 15.32 -14.65 -2.49
N LEU A 40 15.04 -14.50 -1.19
CA LEU A 40 15.48 -15.42 -0.15
C LEU A 40 14.95 -16.83 -0.40
N ALA A 41 13.68 -16.98 -0.78
CA ALA A 41 13.11 -18.27 -1.13
C ALA A 41 13.90 -18.97 -2.25
N ALA A 42 14.38 -18.21 -3.25
CA ALA A 42 15.20 -18.75 -4.34
C ALA A 42 16.61 -19.14 -3.87
N GLU A 43 17.23 -18.34 -2.99
CA GLU A 43 18.54 -18.62 -2.40
C GLU A 43 18.51 -19.87 -1.53
N TYR A 44 17.57 -19.96 -0.59
CA TYR A 44 17.42 -21.13 0.28
C TYR A 44 17.05 -22.40 -0.51
N ARG A 45 16.30 -22.28 -1.61
CA ARG A 45 16.06 -23.40 -2.51
C ARG A 45 17.34 -23.90 -3.16
N ARG A 46 18.25 -23.01 -3.58
CA ARG A 46 19.56 -23.36 -4.16
C ARG A 46 20.50 -23.97 -3.12
N ALA A 47 20.40 -23.52 -1.87
CA ALA A 47 21.15 -24.07 -0.74
C ALA A 47 20.64 -25.46 -0.29
N GLY A 48 19.47 -25.91 -0.78
CA GLY A 48 18.84 -27.18 -0.37
C GLY A 48 17.96 -27.06 0.89
N GLU A 49 17.83 -25.87 1.46
CA GLU A 49 16.99 -25.58 2.62
C GLU A 49 15.53 -25.36 2.22
N ARG A 50 14.87 -26.49 1.91
CA ARG A 50 13.54 -26.49 1.30
C ARG A 50 12.45 -25.93 2.23
N GLU A 51 12.49 -26.24 3.52
CA GLU A 51 11.52 -25.75 4.51
C GLU A 51 11.60 -24.23 4.68
N VAL A 52 12.82 -23.70 4.78
CA VAL A 52 13.08 -22.25 4.88
C VAL A 52 12.63 -21.53 3.61
N SER A 53 12.92 -22.12 2.43
CA SER A 53 12.40 -21.61 1.16
C SER A 53 10.87 -21.50 1.16
N PHE A 54 10.16 -22.50 1.68
CA PHE A 54 8.70 -22.46 1.77
C PHE A 54 8.19 -21.43 2.79
N GLN A 55 8.89 -21.22 3.90
CA GLN A 55 8.55 -20.18 4.87
C GLN A 55 8.55 -18.79 4.19
N PHE A 56 9.61 -18.46 3.46
CA PHE A 56 9.68 -17.19 2.73
C PHE A 56 8.61 -17.04 1.63
N LEU A 57 8.21 -18.14 0.98
CA LEU A 57 7.08 -18.12 0.03
C LEU A 57 5.74 -17.84 0.74
N ASN A 58 5.54 -18.38 1.93
CA ASN A 58 4.36 -18.11 2.73
C ASN A 58 4.34 -16.66 3.20
N ASP A 59 5.47 -16.12 3.66
CA ASP A 59 5.60 -14.71 4.05
C ASP A 59 5.26 -13.78 2.89
N ALA A 60 5.78 -14.05 1.69
CA ALA A 60 5.45 -13.29 0.49
C ALA A 60 3.95 -13.32 0.17
N ASN A 61 3.28 -14.45 0.40
CA ASN A 61 1.84 -14.57 0.21
C ASN A 61 1.03 -13.78 1.26
N LEU A 62 1.46 -13.80 2.53
CA LEU A 62 0.82 -13.04 3.60
C LEU A 62 0.91 -11.53 3.34
N VAL A 63 2.11 -11.03 3.00
CA VAL A 63 2.32 -9.61 2.68
C VAL A 63 1.54 -9.20 1.43
N ARG A 64 1.42 -10.08 0.44
CA ARG A 64 0.57 -9.83 -0.74
C ARG A 64 -0.91 -9.77 -0.39
N ALA A 65 -1.39 -10.64 0.50
CA ALA A 65 -2.78 -10.60 0.96
C ALA A 65 -3.06 -9.29 1.71
N GLU A 66 -2.14 -8.86 2.57
CA GLU A 66 -2.22 -7.56 3.25
C GLU A 66 -2.26 -6.40 2.26
N LEU A 67 -1.38 -6.41 1.25
CA LEU A 67 -1.38 -5.39 0.20
C LEU A 67 -2.73 -5.33 -0.53
N ASN A 68 -3.28 -6.48 -0.91
CA ASN A 68 -4.57 -6.54 -1.61
C ASN A 68 -5.72 -6.01 -0.73
N GLN A 69 -5.74 -6.35 0.56
CA GLN A 69 -6.72 -5.83 1.52
C GLN A 69 -6.61 -4.30 1.65
N ARG A 70 -5.39 -3.76 1.77
CA ARG A 70 -5.15 -2.31 1.89
C ARG A 70 -5.44 -1.52 0.61
N MET A 71 -5.30 -2.16 -0.55
CA MET A 71 -5.61 -1.56 -1.86
C MET A 71 -7.09 -1.69 -2.26
N GLY A 72 -7.89 -2.48 -1.52
CA GLY A 72 -9.27 -2.78 -1.90
C GLY A 72 -9.36 -3.66 -3.15
N TRP A 73 -8.36 -4.50 -3.40
CA TRP A 73 -8.31 -5.45 -4.52
C TRP A 73 -8.70 -6.88 -4.14
N ALA A 74 -9.03 -7.10 -2.86
CA ALA A 74 -9.40 -8.40 -2.29
C ALA A 74 -10.88 -8.72 -2.48
#